data_AF-A0A6J4WTK9-F1
#
_entry.id   AF-A0A6J4WTK9-F1
#
_cell.length_a   1.000
_cell.length_b   1.000
_cell.length_c   1.000
_cell.angle_alpha   90.00
_cell.angle_beta   90.00
_cell.angle_gamma   90.00
#
_symmetry.space_group_name_H-M   'P 1'
#
loop_
_entity.id
_entity.type
_entity.pdbx_description
1 polymer ?
#
loop_
_entity_poly.entity_id
_entity_poly.type
_entity_poly.pdbx_seq_one_letter_code
_entity_poly.pdbx_strand_id
1 'polypeptide(L)' 'MSSILKLEDDDQERELEFELEYQLSLTVEQRFRMMFQKSMEMAEMLVRNGHRKPFEIIKRQ' A
#
# COMPACT_ATOMS: atom_id res chain seq x y z
N MET A 1 4.47 -3.60 -3.92
CA MET A 1 4.42 -2.56 -4.97
C MET A 1 3.51 -3.02 -6.08
N SER A 2 2.61 -2.15 -6.57
CA SER A 2 1.84 -2.41 -7.80
C SER A 2 2.66 -1.94 -9.00
N SER A 3 2.60 -2.67 -10.11
CA SER A 3 3.08 -2.15 -11.39
C SER A 3 2.07 -1.12 -11.88
N ILE A 4 2.53 0.07 -12.23
CA ILE A 4 1.68 1.15 -12.78
C ILE A 4 2.22 1.49 -14.16
N LEU A 5 1.34 1.45 -15.16
CA LEU A 5 1.66 1.95 -16.50
C LEU A 5 1.74 3.47 -16.44
N LYS A 6 2.85 4.03 -16.93
CA LYS A 6 3.00 5.48 -17.08
C LYS A 6 2.88 5.84 -18.55
N LEU A 7 1.88 6.66 -18.86
CA LEU A 7 1.65 7.18 -20.20
C LEU A 7 2.05 8.67 -20.26
N GLU A 8 2.27 9.16 -21.48
CA GLU A 8 2.56 10.58 -21.72
C GLU A 8 1.30 11.45 -21.53
N ASP A 9 0.15 10.92 -21.95
CA ASP A 9 -1.19 11.47 -21.75
C ASP A 9 -2.06 10.47 -20.97
N ASP A 10 -3.04 10.97 -20.22
CA ASP A 10 -3.98 10.14 -19.45
C ASP A 10 -4.86 9.28 -20.39
N ASP A 11 -4.84 7.96 -20.20
CA ASP A 11 -5.69 7.02 -20.93
C ASP A 11 -6.16 5.91 -19.98
N GLN A 12 -7.37 6.10 -19.44
CA GLN A 12 -7.94 5.23 -18.41
C GLN A 12 -8.18 3.80 -18.88
N GLU A 13 -8.50 3.60 -20.16
CA GLU A 13 -8.80 2.28 -20.70
C GLU A 13 -7.52 1.44 -20.75
N ARG A 14 -6.43 2.02 -21.26
CA ARG A 14 -5.12 1.37 -21.31
C ARG A 14 -4.53 1.11 -19.93
N GLU A 15 -4.71 2.05 -18.99
CA GLU A 15 -4.27 1.86 -17.60
C GLU A 15 -4.98 0.69 -16.94
N LEU A 16 -6.30 0.58 -17.14
CA LEU A 16 -7.10 -0.52 -16.62
C LEU A 16 -6.72 -1.85 -17.23
N GLU A 17 -6.57 -1.92 -18.56
CA GLU A 17 -6.14 -3.15 -19.25
C GLU A 17 -4.80 -3.65 -18.72
N PHE A 18 -3.83 -2.75 -18.58
CA PHE A 18 -2.52 -3.09 -18.01
C PHE A 18 -2.63 -3.63 -16.58
N GLU A 19 -3.43 -2.98 -15.73
CA GLU A 19 -3.59 -3.44 -14.35
C GLU A 19 -4.24 -4.83 -14.30
N LEU A 20 -5.25 -5.08 -15.13
CA LEU A 20 -5.89 -6.39 -15.24
C LEU A 20 -4.92 -7.46 -15.72
N GLU A 21 -4.17 -7.21 -16.80
CA GLU A 21 -3.15 -8.14 -17.30
C GLU A 21 -2.09 -8.44 -16.25
N TYR A 22 -1.58 -7.40 -15.58
CA TYR A 22 -0.61 -7.56 -14.51
C TYR A 22 -1.17 -8.44 -13.38
N GLN A 23 -2.38 -8.15 -12.89
CA GLN A 23 -3.00 -8.93 -11.82
C GLN A 23 -3.27 -10.38 -12.23
N LEU A 24 -3.66 -10.63 -13.49
CA LEU A 24 -3.86 -11.98 -14.01
C LEU A 24 -2.55 -12.75 -14.13
N SER A 25 -1.44 -12.08 -14.47
CA SER A 25 -0.12 -12.71 -14.63
C SER A 25 0.50 -13.24 -13.33
N LEU A 26 0.00 -12.81 -12.16
CA LEU A 26 0.59 -13.16 -10.86
C LEU A 26 0.37 -14.63 -10.47
N THR A 27 1.41 -15.26 -9.93
CA THR A 27 1.27 -16.56 -9.26
C THR A 27 0.64 -16.42 -7.87
N VAL A 28 0.10 -17.51 -7.33
CA VAL A 28 -0.42 -17.54 -5.95
C VAL A 28 0.63 -17.06 -4.94
N GLU A 29 1.87 -17.53 -5.06
CA GLU A 29 2.98 -17.12 -4.20
C GLU A 29 3.24 -15.61 -4.27
N GLN A 30 3.28 -15.05 -5.48
CA GLN A 30 3.48 -13.61 -5.68
C GLN A 30 2.36 -12.78 -5.04
N ARG A 31 1.10 -13.22 -5.18
CA ARG A 31 -0.07 -12.57 -4.54
C ARG A 31 0.07 -12.55 -3.02
N PHE A 32 0.41 -13.70 -2.41
CA PHE A 32 0.63 -13.78 -0.97
C PHE A 32 1.78 -12.89 -0.51
N ARG A 33 2.91 -12.87 -1.24
CA ARG A 33 4.04 -11.99 -0.93
C ARG A 33 3.64 -10.51 -0.94
N MET A 34 2.90 -10.07 -1.97
CA MET A 34 2.39 -8.70 -2.05
C MET A 34 1.45 -8.37 -0.88
N MET A 35 0.55 -9.29 -0.53
CA MET A 35 -0.35 -9.13 0.60
C MET A 35 0.41 -8.95 1.92
N PHE A 36 1.38 -9.82 2.21
CA PHE A 36 2.17 -9.73 3.44
C PHE A 36 2.99 -8.44 3.49
N GLN A 37 3.63 -8.05 2.38
CA GLN A 37 4.35 -6.78 2.29
C GLN A 37 3.42 -5.60 2.60
N LYS A 38 2.21 -5.60 2.03
CA LYS A 38 1.26 -4.51 2.26
C LYS A 38 0.77 -4.45 3.71
N SER A 39 0.56 -5.61 4.33
CA SER A 39 0.22 -5.71 5.75
C SER A 39 1.30 -5.10 6.65
N MET A 40 2.58 -5.38 6.39
CA MET A 40 3.69 -4.79 7.12
C MET A 40 3.79 -3.27 6.92
N GLU A 41 3.65 -2.79 5.67
CA GLU A 41 3.63 -1.35 5.38
C GLU A 41 2.53 -0.63 6.19
N MET A 42 1.32 -1.21 6.24
CA MET A 42 0.22 -0.64 7.02
C MET A 42 0.53 -0.61 8.52
N ALA A 43 1.09 -1.70 9.06
CA ALA A 43 1.49 -1.76 10.47
C ALA A 43 2.55 -0.70 10.80
N GLU A 44 3.56 -0.53 9.94
CA GLU A 44 4.57 0.52 10.11
C GLU A 44 3.96 1.92 10.06
N MET A 45 3.03 2.18 9.14
CA MET A 45 2.35 3.47 9.08
C MET A 45 1.54 3.76 10.35
N LEU A 46 0.88 2.75 10.93
CA LEU A 46 0.16 2.89 12.20
C LEU A 46 1.10 3.18 13.36
N VAL A 47 2.26 2.54 13.42
CA VAL A 47 3.28 2.86 14.44
C VAL A 47 3.79 4.29 14.26
N ARG A 48 4.08 4.70 13.02
CA ARG A 48 4.63 6.04 12.73
C ARG A 48 3.60 7.17 12.95
N ASN A 49 2.33 6.95 12.63
CA ASN A 49 1.32 8.02 12.55
C ASN A 49 0.09 7.83 13.45
N GLY A 50 -0.27 6.60 13.80
CA GLY A 50 -1.51 6.25 14.52
C GLY A 50 -1.35 5.98 16.02
N HIS A 51 -0.18 5.53 16.47
CA HIS A 51 0.14 5.27 17.88
C HIS A 51 0.97 6.40 18.52
N ARG A 52 0.65 7.66 18.25
CA ARG A 52 1.20 8.75 19.08
C ARG A 52 0.63 8.58 20.49
N LYS A 53 1.50 8.42 21.49
CA LYS A 53 1.11 8.40 22.90
C LYS A 53 0.19 9.62 23.14
N PRO A 54 -1.04 9.46 23.65
CA PRO A 54 -1.90 10.60 23.96
C PRO A 54 -1.14 11.54 24.91
N PHE A 55 -1.42 12.84 24.83
CA PHE A 55 -0.75 13.81 25.69
C PHE A 55 -0.95 13.41 27.16
N GLU A 56 0.14 13.23 27.89
CA GLU A 56 0.08 12.99 29.33
C GLU A 56 -0.06 14.35 30.01
N ILE A 57 -1.18 14.60 30.71
CA ILE A 57 -1.31 15.77 31.58
C ILE A 57 -0.40 15.53 32.79
N ILE A 58 0.85 16.00 32.71
CA ILE A 58 1.78 15.99 33.84
C ILE A 58 1.30 17.04 34.84
N LYS A 59 0.55 16.62 35.88
CA LYS A 59 0.31 17.47 37.04
C LYS A 59 1.62 17.58 37.83
N ARG A 60 2.18 18.78 37.90
CA ARG A 60 3.24 19.10 38.86
C ARG A 60 2.60 19.16 40.25
N GLN A 61 3.17 18.45 41.21
CA GLN A 61 2.83 18.56 42.63
C GLN A 61 3.23 19.93 43.16
#